data_AF-A0A662S2D4-F1
#
_entry.id   AF-A0A662S2D4-F1
#
_cell.length_a   1.000
_cell.length_b   1.000
_cell.length_c   1.000
_cell.angle_alpha   90.00
_cell.angle_beta   90.00
_cell.angle_gamma   90.00
#
_symmetry.space_group_name_H-M   'P 1'
#
loop_
_entity.id
_entity.type
_entity.pdbx_description
1 polymer ?
#
loop_
_entity_poly.entity_id
_entity_poly.type
_entity_poly.pdbx_seq_one_letter_code
_entity_poly.pdbx_strand_id
1 'polypeptide(L)'
;MIVRVGGPAVDPPGWKNIDISFIAENGHYNALRFRNLTFRSTYGVEDYSVIWKIQCGNLSLLRVAGITRYGTRAGLLWLVNHGVSGEYTIIRWLDDGNGGVELKEISKVMSC
;
A
#
# COMPACT_ATOMS: atom_id res chain seq x y z
N MET A 1 -3.73 -17.69 -6.32
CA MET A 1 -3.24 -16.35 -5.91
C MET A 1 -2.75 -16.44 -4.48
N ILE A 2 -1.63 -15.80 -4.16
CA ILE A 2 -1.08 -15.73 -2.81
C ILE A 2 -1.04 -14.26 -2.41
N VAL A 3 -1.52 -13.92 -1.22
CA VAL A 3 -1.47 -12.55 -0.68
C VAL A 3 -0.48 -12.50 0.47
N ARG A 4 0.50 -11.60 0.39
CA ARG A 4 1.42 -11.26 1.49
C ARG A 4 1.10 -9.86 1.98
N VAL A 5 0.74 -9.77 3.25
CA VAL A 5 0.39 -8.50 3.90
C VAL A 5 1.54 -8.09 4.82
N GLY A 6 1.97 -6.83 4.70
CA GLY A 6 3.00 -6.26 5.56
C GLY A 6 4.09 -5.55 4.76
N GLY A 7 4.46 -4.36 5.25
CA GLY A 7 5.52 -3.54 4.67
C GLY A 7 6.93 -4.01 5.03
N PRO A 8 7.95 -3.17 4.79
CA PRO A 8 9.35 -3.52 5.01
C PRO A 8 9.72 -3.83 6.46
N ALA A 9 8.91 -3.41 7.44
CA ALA A 9 9.08 -3.80 8.84
C ALA A 9 8.81 -5.30 9.10
N VAL A 10 7.99 -5.93 8.25
CA VAL A 10 7.54 -7.33 8.40
C VAL A 10 8.24 -8.25 7.40
N ASP A 11 8.37 -7.83 6.13
CA ASP A 11 9.08 -8.59 5.07
C ASP A 11 10.11 -7.70 4.35
N PRO A 12 11.20 -7.26 5.01
CA PRO A 12 12.17 -6.34 4.42
C PRO A 12 12.73 -6.81 3.06
N PRO A 13 13.13 -8.09 2.87
CA PRO A 13 13.62 -8.56 1.57
C PRO A 13 12.58 -8.46 0.46
N GLY A 14 11.30 -8.61 0.80
CA GLY A 14 10.18 -8.55 -0.13
C GLY A 14 9.91 -7.18 -0.77
N TRP A 15 10.57 -6.13 -0.28
CA TRP A 15 10.40 -4.74 -0.75
C TRP A 15 11.71 -4.10 -1.24
N LYS A 16 12.76 -4.90 -1.48
CA LYS A 16 14.05 -4.42 -2.02
C LYS A 16 14.08 -4.51 -3.55
N ASN A 17 14.88 -3.65 -4.18
CA ASN A 17 15.17 -3.65 -5.62
C ASN A 17 13.93 -3.53 -6.54
N ILE A 18 12.98 -2.68 -6.15
CA ILE A 18 11.74 -2.42 -6.90
C ILE A 18 11.46 -0.92 -6.96
N ASP A 19 10.46 -0.52 -7.75
CA ASP A 19 10.07 0.88 -7.96
C ASP A 19 9.43 1.54 -6.72
N ILE A 20 9.24 0.78 -5.64
CA ILE A 20 8.65 1.20 -4.38
C ILE A 20 9.72 1.38 -3.31
N SER A 21 9.64 2.47 -2.55
CA SER A 21 10.43 2.66 -1.33
C SER A 21 9.54 3.21 -0.22
N PHE A 22 9.58 2.59 0.96
CA PHE A 22 9.00 3.18 2.17
C PHE A 22 10.08 4.00 2.87
N ILE A 23 9.79 5.28 3.09
CA ILE A 23 10.72 6.23 3.68
C ILE A 23 10.39 6.36 5.16
N ALA A 24 11.41 6.15 6.00
CA ALA A 24 11.33 6.36 7.43
C ALA A 24 12.10 7.63 7.82
N GLU A 25 11.44 8.52 8.55
CA GLU A 25 12.03 9.71 9.15
C GLU A 25 11.78 9.62 10.67
N ASN A 26 12.79 9.93 11.49
CA ASN A 26 12.71 9.84 12.95
C ASN A 26 12.23 8.47 13.50
N GLY A 27 12.63 7.38 12.85
CA GLY A 27 12.31 6.01 13.28
C GLY A 27 10.91 5.50 12.90
N HIS A 28 10.13 6.29 12.14
CA HIS A 28 8.79 5.90 11.70
C HIS A 28 8.63 6.06 10.19
N TYR A 29 7.96 5.10 9.55
CA TYR A 29 7.57 5.25 8.15
C TYR A 29 6.54 6.36 8.01
N ASN A 30 6.79 7.30 7.10
CA ASN A 30 5.91 8.45 6.87
C ASN A 30 5.72 8.81 5.40
N ALA A 31 6.42 8.13 4.49
CA ALA A 31 6.25 8.30 3.06
C ALA A 31 6.34 6.99 2.28
N LEU A 32 5.59 6.93 1.18
CA LEU A 32 5.69 5.94 0.12
C LEU A 32 6.21 6.66 -1.12
N ARG A 33 7.35 6.21 -1.64
CA ARG A 33 7.86 6.67 -2.92
C ARG A 33 7.62 5.60 -3.98
N PHE A 34 7.03 6.01 -5.09
CA PHE A 34 6.93 5.21 -6.30
C PHE A 34 7.61 5.95 -7.44
N ARG A 35 8.77 5.44 -7.89
CA ARG A 35 9.64 6.14 -8.87
C ARG A 35 9.93 7.58 -8.42
N ASN A 36 9.45 8.58 -9.16
CA ASN A 36 9.66 10.00 -8.90
C ASN A 36 8.53 10.66 -8.08
N LEU A 37 7.49 9.91 -7.71
CA LEU A 37 6.35 10.40 -6.93
C LEU A 37 6.53 10.02 -5.47
N THR A 38 6.30 10.98 -4.57
CA THR A 38 6.35 10.75 -3.13
C THR A 38 5.01 11.10 -2.52
N PHE A 39 4.43 10.14 -1.81
CA PHE A 39 3.17 10.27 -1.09
C PHE A 39 3.47 10.27 0.40
N ARG A 40 3.05 11.31 1.13
CA ARG A 40 3.29 11.45 2.57
C ARG A 40 2.03 11.14 3.36
N SER A 41 2.17 10.35 4.41
CA SER A 41 1.07 10.05 5.33
C SER A 41 1.02 11.08 6.47
N THR A 42 -0.19 11.30 6.98
CA THR A 42 -0.41 11.92 8.30
C THR A 42 -1.04 10.86 9.19
N TYR A 43 -0.34 10.45 10.25
CA TYR A 43 -0.76 9.31 11.08
C TYR A 43 -2.19 9.47 11.60
N GLY A 44 -3.05 8.50 11.31
CA GLY A 44 -4.45 8.50 11.72
C GLY A 44 -5.38 9.40 10.91
N VAL A 45 -4.88 10.10 9.88
CA VAL A 45 -5.68 11.03 9.05
C VAL A 45 -5.58 10.65 7.57
N GLU A 46 -4.37 10.43 7.07
CA GLU A 46 -4.13 10.14 5.66
C GLU A 46 -3.02 9.11 5.52
N ASP A 47 -3.23 8.09 4.69
CA ASP A 47 -2.24 7.07 4.43
C ASP A 47 -2.31 6.60 2.97
N TYR A 48 -1.19 6.05 2.49
CA TYR A 48 -1.07 5.51 1.16
C TYR A 48 -0.67 4.05 1.24
N SER A 49 -1.25 3.23 0.36
CA SER A 49 -0.89 1.83 0.24
C SER A 49 -0.58 1.46 -1.19
N VAL A 50 0.39 0.56 -1.33
CA VAL A 50 0.69 -0.11 -2.58
C VAL A 50 0.19 -1.56 -2.51
N ILE A 51 -0.42 -1.98 -3.61
CA ILE A 51 -0.64 -3.36 -3.96
C ILE A 51 0.25 -3.66 -5.16
N TRP A 52 1.20 -4.58 -5.00
CA TRP A 52 2.14 -4.99 -6.04
C TRP A 52 1.85 -6.44 -6.46
N LYS A 53 1.50 -6.62 -7.73
CA LYS A 53 1.21 -7.89 -8.38
C LYS A 53 2.44 -8.41 -9.11
N ILE A 54 2.89 -9.60 -8.71
CA ILE A 54 4.00 -10.32 -9.32
C ILE A 54 3.44 -11.57 -9.99
N GLN A 55 3.67 -11.72 -11.30
CA GLN A 55 3.30 -12.91 -12.04
C GLN A 55 4.41 -13.97 -11.95
N CYS A 56 4.05 -15.18 -11.51
CA CYS A 56 4.93 -16.34 -11.40
C CYS A 56 4.29 -17.52 -12.15
N GLY A 57 4.45 -17.56 -13.47
CA GLY A 57 3.78 -18.55 -14.32
C GLY A 57 2.26 -18.41 -14.25
N ASN A 58 1.55 -19.45 -13.80
CA ASN A 58 0.09 -19.44 -13.62
C ASN A 58 -0.36 -18.91 -12.25
N LEU A 59 0.58 -18.55 -11.38
CA LEU A 59 0.30 -17.99 -10.06
C LEU A 59 0.59 -16.50 -10.06
N SER A 60 -0.18 -15.75 -9.26
CA SER A 60 0.12 -14.37 -8.93
C SER A 60 0.36 -14.24 -7.42
N LEU A 61 1.47 -13.60 -7.07
CA LEU A 61 1.76 -13.13 -5.71
C LEU A 61 1.35 -11.65 -5.63
N LEU A 62 0.50 -11.31 -4.66
CA LEU A 62 0.13 -9.94 -4.35
C LEU A 62 0.77 -9.53 -3.04
N ARG A 63 1.55 -8.45 -3.06
CA ARG A 63 2.09 -7.81 -1.86
C ARG A 63 1.27 -6.58 -1.54
N VAL A 64 0.84 -6.43 -0.30
CA VAL A 64 0.02 -5.30 0.17
C VAL A 64 0.69 -4.67 1.37
N ALA A 65 0.98 -3.37 1.30
CA ALA A 65 1.51 -2.61 2.42
C ALA A 65 1.10 -1.14 2.34
N GLY A 66 0.74 -0.57 3.49
CA GLY A 66 0.62 0.87 3.69
C GLY A 66 1.84 1.45 4.37
N ILE A 67 1.96 2.78 4.37
CA ILE A 67 3.00 3.47 5.15
C ILE A 67 2.83 3.14 6.63
N THR A 68 1.58 3.10 7.10
CA THR A 68 1.23 2.65 8.45
C THR A 68 0.25 1.47 8.44
N ARG A 69 -0.23 1.08 9.63
CA ARG A 69 -1.29 0.07 9.79
C ARG A 69 -2.60 0.47 9.09
N TYR A 70 -2.90 1.77 9.02
CA TYR A 70 -4.14 2.27 8.41
C TYR A 70 -4.12 2.05 6.90
N GLY A 71 -3.03 2.44 6.23
CA GLY A 71 -2.82 2.17 4.81
C GLY A 71 -2.80 0.68 4.51
N THR A 72 -2.18 -0.14 5.36
CA THR A 72 -2.15 -1.60 5.13
C THR A 72 -3.56 -2.21 5.17
N ARG A 73 -4.40 -1.76 6.12
CA ARG A 73 -5.82 -2.14 6.18
C ARG A 73 -6.59 -1.66 4.95
N ALA A 74 -6.36 -0.42 4.52
CA ALA A 74 -7.00 0.17 3.35
C ALA A 74 -6.63 -0.60 2.06
N GLY A 75 -5.35 -0.93 1.87
CA GLY A 75 -4.89 -1.71 0.73
C GLY A 75 -5.53 -3.11 0.68
N LEU A 76 -5.68 -3.77 1.83
CA LEU A 76 -6.34 -5.07 1.89
C LEU A 76 -7.85 -4.95 1.60
N LEU A 77 -8.51 -3.94 2.17
CA LEU A 77 -9.94 -3.68 1.92
C LEU A 77 -10.19 -3.38 0.44
N TRP A 78 -9.33 -2.57 -0.19
CA TRP A 78 -9.38 -2.33 -1.62
C TRP A 78 -9.24 -3.62 -2.43
N LEU A 79 -8.21 -4.42 -2.14
CA LEU A 79 -7.91 -5.65 -2.87
C LEU A 79 -9.09 -6.62 -2.89
N VAL A 80 -9.76 -6.82 -1.75
CA VAL A 80 -10.89 -7.75 -1.64
C VAL A 80 -12.11 -7.28 -2.43
N ASN A 81 -12.31 -5.96 -2.58
CA ASN A 81 -13.49 -5.38 -3.22
C ASN A 81 -13.31 -5.08 -4.71
N HIS A 82 -12.09 -4.72 -5.13
CA HIS A 82 -11.83 -4.24 -6.49
C HIS A 82 -10.81 -5.10 -7.26
N GLY A 83 -10.02 -5.93 -6.57
CA GLY A 83 -8.91 -6.65 -7.18
C GLY A 83 -7.76 -5.72 -7.61
N VAL A 84 -6.97 -6.18 -8.58
CA VAL A 84 -5.82 -5.46 -9.16
C VAL A 84 -5.77 -5.61 -10.68
N SER A 85 -5.59 -4.50 -11.39
CA SER A 85 -5.54 -4.46 -12.85
C SER A 85 -4.13 -4.32 -13.45
N GLY A 86 -3.15 -3.84 -12.67
CA GLY A 86 -1.77 -3.61 -13.11
C GLY A 86 -0.72 -4.34 -12.25
N GLU A 87 0.55 -4.12 -12.55
CA GLU A 87 1.67 -4.53 -11.70
C GLU A 87 1.61 -3.76 -10.37
N TYR A 88 1.41 -2.45 -10.41
CA TYR A 88 1.26 -1.63 -9.22
C TYR A 88 -0.12 -0.99 -9.16
N THR A 89 -0.69 -0.92 -7.96
CA THR A 89 -1.86 -0.11 -7.64
C THR A 89 -1.56 0.67 -6.37
N ILE A 90 -1.65 1.99 -6.45
CA ILE A 90 -1.49 2.87 -5.28
C ILE A 90 -2.86 3.46 -4.96
N ILE A 91 -3.22 3.35 -3.69
CA ILE A 91 -4.47 3.88 -3.13
C ILE A 91 -4.15 4.89 -2.03
N ARG A 92 -5.09 5.80 -1.81
CA ARG A 92 -5.11 6.75 -0.71
C ARG A 92 -6.29 6.42 0.18
N TRP A 93 -6.05 6.40 1.48
CA TRP A 93 -7.08 6.44 2.51
C TRP A 93 -7.05 7.81 3.19
N LEU A 94 -8.23 8.41 3.39
CA LEU A 94 -8.40 9.68 4.08
C LEU A 94 -9.56 9.54 5.07
N ASP A 95 -9.25 9.64 6.37
CA ASP A 95 -10.22 9.53 7.46
C ASP A 95 -11.30 10.62 7.37
N ASP A 96 -12.54 10.26 7.68
CA ASP A 96 -13.67 11.20 7.76
C ASP A 96 -13.90 11.75 9.18
N GLY A 97 -13.03 11.41 10.14
CA GLY A 97 -13.06 11.83 11.54
C GLY A 97 -13.44 10.70 12.51
N ASN A 98 -13.77 9.51 12.02
CA ASN A 98 -14.19 8.38 12.85
C ASN A 98 -13.02 7.44 13.27
N GLY A 99 -11.84 7.56 12.65
CA GLY A 99 -10.63 6.78 12.94
C GLY A 99 -10.65 5.34 12.43
N GLY A 100 -11.74 4.94 11.79
CA GLY A 100 -11.94 3.68 11.07
C GLY A 100 -11.34 3.73 9.67
N VAL A 101 -11.19 2.56 9.07
CA VAL A 101 -10.77 2.44 7.66
C VAL A 101 -11.92 1.82 6.89
N GLU A 102 -12.63 2.64 6.14
CA GLU A 102 -13.83 2.25 5.40
C GLU A 102 -13.63 2.35 3.89
N LEU A 103 -14.33 1.50 3.11
CA LEU A 103 -14.13 1.43 1.66
C LEU A 103 -14.45 2.77 0.97
N LYS A 104 -15.44 3.51 1.48
CA LYS A 104 -15.87 4.82 0.96
C LYS A 104 -14.79 5.92 1.07
N GLU A 105 -13.84 5.75 1.99
CA GLU A 105 -12.74 6.69 2.28
C GLU A 105 -11.51 6.40 1.40
N ILE A 106 -11.55 5.31 0.62
CA ILE A 106 -10.42 4.84 -0.15
C ILE A 106 -10.60 5.21 -1.61
N SER A 107 -9.57 5.82 -2.18
CA SER A 107 -9.52 6.20 -3.60
C SER A 107 -8.28 5.61 -4.27
N LYS A 108 -8.43 5.18 -5.52
CA LYS A 108 -7.28 4.80 -6.36
C LYS A 108 -6.56 6.07 -6.79
N VAL A 109 -5.27 6.15 -6.47
CA VAL A 109 -4.38 7.23 -6.91
C VAL A 109 -3.84 6.91 -8.30
N MET A 110 -3.35 5.68 -8.49
CA MET A 110 -2.86 5.22 -9.80
C MET A 110 -2.85 3.70 -9.90
N SER A 111 -2.82 3.19 -11.13
CA SER A 111 -2.54 1.80 -11.46
C SER A 111 -1.77 1.72 -12.77
N CYS A 112 -0.73 0.89 -12.82
CA CYS A 112 0.09 0.63 -14.00
C CYS A 112 0.58 -0.80 -14.01
#